data_AF-A0A7V9UE12-F1
#
_entry.id   AF-A0A7V9UE12-F1
#
_cell.length_a   1.000
_cell.length_b   1.000
_cell.length_c   1.000
_cell.angle_alpha   90.00
_cell.angle_beta   90.00
_cell.angle_gamma   90.00
#
_symmetry.space_group_name_H-M   'P 1'
#
loop_
_entity.id
_entity.type
_entity.pdbx_description
1 polymer ?
#
loop_
_entity_poly.entity_id
_entity_poly.type
_entity_poly.pdbx_seq_one_letter_code
_entity_poly.pdbx_strand_id
1 'polypeptide(L)' 'MHDEHRDDPSLAFALSRLASGPTMPTPLGVFRAVDRPVYGDGMEHQLRAAAEKQGPGDLEKLLDSGDTWSVD' A
#
# COMPACT_ATOMS: atom_id res chain seq x y z
N MET A 1 -24.55 16.63 -6.22
CA MET A 1 -24.42 15.51 -5.26
C MET A 1 -22.94 15.12 -5.24
N HIS A 2 -22.36 14.86 -4.06
CA HIS A 2 -21.00 14.31 -3.93
C HIS A 2 -21.02 12.81 -4.23
N ASP A 3 -19.93 12.28 -4.79
CA ASP A 3 -19.73 10.85 -5.07
C ASP A 3 -18.39 10.44 -4.45
N GLU A 4 -18.45 9.65 -3.39
CA GLU A 4 -17.30 9.16 -2.62
C GLU A 4 -16.47 8.10 -3.36
N HIS A 5 -17.03 7.46 -4.40
CA HIS A 5 -16.37 6.43 -5.20
C HIS A 5 -15.66 6.99 -6.43
N ARG A 6 -15.74 8.31 -6.66
CA ARG A 6 -15.06 8.97 -7.77
C ARG A 6 -13.54 8.72 -7.72
N ASP A 7 -12.98 8.27 -8.86
CA ASP A 7 -11.54 7.98 -9.00
C ASP A 7 -10.65 9.20 -8.74
N ASP A 8 -11.03 10.35 -9.32
CA ASP A 8 -10.33 11.62 -9.13
C ASP A 8 -10.55 12.17 -7.71
N PRO A 9 -9.50 12.27 -6.88
CA PRO A 9 -9.62 12.63 -5.49
C PRO A 9 -9.75 14.15 -5.26
N SER A 10 -9.65 14.97 -6.31
CA SER A 10 -9.64 16.44 -6.21
C SER A 10 -10.84 17.00 -5.46
N LEU A 11 -12.04 16.48 -5.75
CA LEU A 11 -13.28 16.91 -5.09
C LEU A 11 -13.30 16.52 -3.60
N ALA A 12 -12.88 15.29 -3.26
CA ALA A 12 -12.84 14.82 -1.88
C ALA A 12 -11.91 15.69 -1.01
N PHE A 13 -10.75 16.08 -1.54
CA PHE A 13 -9.81 16.97 -0.85
C PHE A 13 -10.27 18.42 -0.76
N ALA A 14 -11.03 18.89 -1.75
CA ALA A 14 -11.66 20.20 -1.67
C ALA A 14 -12.74 20.22 -0.57
N LEU A 15 -13.57 19.19 -0.50
CA LEU A 15 -14.63 19.06 0.50
C LEU A 15 -14.08 18.95 1.92
N SER A 16 -12.99 18.20 2.15
CA SER A 16 -12.39 18.08 3.49
C SER A 16 -11.84 19.39 4.06
N ARG A 17 -11.66 20.40 3.20
CA ARG A 17 -11.11 21.73 3.54
C ARG A 17 -12.14 22.84 3.34
N LEU A 18 -13.42 22.51 3.20
CA LEU A 18 -14.48 23.49 2.95
C LEU A 18 -14.60 24.52 4.09
N ALA A 19 -14.38 24.08 5.33
CA ALA A 19 -14.42 24.96 6.50
C ALA A 19 -13.03 25.55 6.81
N SER A 20 -12.82 26.79 6.42
CA SER A 20 -11.63 27.61 6.73
C SER A 20 -11.78 28.53 7.96
N GLY A 21 -12.90 28.49 8.68
CA GLY A 21 -13.16 29.40 9.80
C GLY A 21 -14.31 28.95 10.71
N PRO A 22 -14.44 29.51 11.93
CA PRO A 22 -15.30 28.99 13.00
C PRO A 22 -16.80 29.16 12.76
N THR A 23 -17.21 30.04 11.83
CA THR A 23 -18.61 30.31 11.50
C THR A 23 -19.08 29.62 10.23
N MET A 24 -18.22 28.82 9.59
CA MET A 24 -18.54 28.10 8.37
C MET A 24 -19.04 26.68 8.67
N PRO A 25 -19.92 26.11 7.84
CA PRO A 25 -20.42 24.76 8.05
C PRO A 25 -19.27 23.74 7.93
N THR A 26 -19.04 22.98 9.00
CA THR A 26 -18.08 21.88 8.99
C THR A 26 -18.63 20.70 8.21
N PRO A 27 -17.96 20.26 7.13
CA PRO A 27 -18.38 19.09 6.38
C PRO A 27 -18.18 17.82 7.22
N LEU A 28 -19.15 16.91 7.18
CA LEU A 28 -19.15 15.64 7.92
C LEU A 28 -19.55 14.50 6.99
N GLY A 29 -19.00 13.30 7.22
CA GLY A 29 -19.31 12.09 6.45
C GLY A 29 -18.09 11.50 5.72
N VAL A 30 -18.34 10.58 4.80
CA VAL A 30 -17.31 9.95 3.98
C VAL A 30 -17.05 10.80 2.75
N PHE A 31 -15.85 11.41 2.65
CA PHE A 31 -15.47 12.18 1.46
C PHE A 31 -14.88 11.30 0.36
N ARG A 32 -14.34 10.13 0.71
CA ARG A 32 -13.71 9.21 -0.24
C ARG A 32 -13.82 7.77 0.26
N ALA A 33 -14.35 6.88 -0.57
CA ALA A 33 -14.50 5.45 -0.33
C ALA A 33 -13.86 4.68 -1.49
N VAL A 34 -12.72 4.05 -1.25
CA VAL A 34 -11.96 3.36 -2.30
C VAL A 34 -11.59 1.95 -1.86
N ASP A 35 -11.93 0.99 -2.70
CA ASP A 35 -11.49 -0.39 -2.58
C ASP A 35 -10.11 -0.55 -3.21
N ARG A 36 -9.10 -0.79 -2.37
CA ARG A 36 -7.72 -1.05 -2.79
C ARG A 36 -7.19 -2.28 -2.06
N PRO A 37 -6.40 -3.14 -2.73
CA PRO A 37 -5.75 -4.26 -2.06
C PRO A 37 -4.89 -3.78 -0.89
N VAL A 38 -4.86 -4.57 0.18
CA VAL A 38 -3.92 -4.38 1.27
C VAL A 38 -2.53 -4.74 0.76
N TYR A 39 -1.55 -3.87 1.05
CA TYR A 39 -0.17 -4.09 0.62
C TYR A 39 0.37 -5.45 1.10
N GLY A 40 0.09 -5.82 2.35
CA GLY A 40 0.50 -7.09 2.95
C GLY A 40 0.00 -8.30 2.16
N ASP A 41 -1.30 -8.35 1.85
CA ASP A 41 -1.89 -9.44 1.07
C ASP A 41 -1.25 -9.56 -0.32
N GLY A 42 -0.98 -8.41 -0.96
CA GLY A 42 -0.28 -8.36 -2.25
C GLY A 42 1.15 -8.89 -2.16
N MET A 43 1.88 -8.52 -1.11
CA MET A 43 3.25 -8.98 -0.85
C MET A 43 3.29 -10.49 -0.58
N GLU A 44 2.39 -11.00 0.26
CA GLU A 44 2.29 -12.43 0.54
C GLU A 44 1.95 -13.24 -0.73
N HIS A 45 1.05 -12.72 -1.56
CA HIS A 45 0.74 -13.35 -2.83
C HIS A 45 1.97 -13.43 -3.74
N GLN A 46 2.76 -12.36 -3.84
CA GLN A 46 4.00 -12.33 -4.61
C GLN A 46 5.03 -13.34 -4.09
N LEU A 47 5.22 -13.41 -2.76
CA LEU A 47 6.16 -14.35 -2.13
C LEU A 47 5.77 -15.81 -2.39
N ARG A 48 4.49 -16.16 -2.20
CA ARG A 48 3.97 -17.51 -2.48
C ARG A 48 4.14 -17.89 -3.95
N ALA A 49 3.76 -17.00 -4.87
CA ALA A 49 3.93 -17.24 -6.30
C ALA A 49 5.41 -17.41 -6.70
N ALA A 50 6.33 -16.70 -6.04
CA ALA A 50 7.77 -16.89 -6.25
C ALA A 50 8.25 -18.24 -5.71
N ALA A 51 7.84 -18.62 -4.50
CA ALA A 51 8.21 -19.89 -3.88
C ALA A 51 7.67 -21.11 -4.66
N GLU A 52 6.45 -21.04 -5.20
CA GLU A 52 5.89 -22.09 -6.05
C GLU A 52 6.69 -22.30 -7.34
N LYS A 53 7.23 -21.21 -7.92
CA LYS A 53 7.99 -21.26 -9.18
C LYS A 53 9.46 -21.61 -9.00
N GLN A 54 10.08 -21.13 -7.93
CA GLN A 54 11.53 -21.15 -7.73
C GLN A 54 11.97 -22.08 -6.59
N GLY A 55 11.00 -22.65 -5.86
CA GLY A 55 11.26 -23.40 -4.63
C GLY A 55 11.42 -22.47 -3.41
N PRO A 56 11.52 -23.05 -2.20
CA PRO A 56 11.85 -22.30 -1.00
C PRO A 56 13.25 -21.69 -1.16
N GLY A 57 13.35 -20.36 -1.08
CA GLY A 57 14.64 -19.68 -1.07
C GLY A 57 15.44 -20.02 0.19
N ASP A 58 16.74 -20.22 0.02
CA ASP A 58 17.67 -20.47 1.12
C ASP A 58 18.63 -19.27 1.21
N LEU A 59 18.47 -18.49 2.28
CA LEU A 59 19.26 -17.29 2.49
C LEU A 59 20.71 -17.62 2.82
N GLU A 60 20.97 -18.68 3.58
CA GLU A 60 22.33 -19.10 3.95
C GLU A 60 23.08 -19.50 2.69
N LYS A 61 22.47 -20.36 1.86
CA LYS A 61 23.04 -20.73 0.56
C LYS A 61 23.26 -19.53 -0.36
N LEU A 62 22.38 -18.54 -0.35
CA LEU A 62 22.54 -17.33 -1.15
C LEU A 62 23.74 -16.50 -0.67
N LEU A 63 23.85 -16.29 0.65
CA LEU A 63 24.95 -15.54 1.25
C LEU A 63 26.30 -16.24 1.03
N ASP A 64 26.30 -17.58 1.07
CA ASP A 64 27.49 -18.42 0.86
C ASP A 64 27.77 -18.73 -0.62
N SER A 65 26.96 -18.22 -1.56
CA SER A 65 27.14 -18.49 -3.00
C SER A 65 28.27 -17.67 -3.66
N GLY A 66 28.83 -16.69 -2.95
CA GLY A 66 29.96 -15.89 -3.41
C GLY A 66 31.31 -16.47 -3.00
N ASP A 67 32.40 -15.88 -3.52
CA ASP A 67 33.75 -16.23 -3.09
C ASP A 67 34.01 -15.72 -1.66
N THR A 68 33.74 -16.57 -0.67
CA THR A 68 34.08 -16.32 0.74
C THR A 68 35.49 -16.81 1.03
N TRP A 69 36.38 -15.92 1.47
CA TRP A 69 37.70 -16.30 1.98
C TRP A 69 37.63 -16.66 3.48
N SER A 70 38.14 -17.83 3.84
CA SER A 70 38.37 -18.21 5.24
C SER A 70 39.75 -17.72 5.70
N VAL A 71 39.83 -17.11 6.88
CA VAL A 71 41.09 -16.68 7.50
C VAL A 71 41.39 -17.62 8.66
N ASP A 72 42.47 -18.41 8.54
CA ASP A 72 43.04 -19.25 9.61
C ASP A 72 44.23 -18.55 10.30
#